data_AF-A0A3D4H6L3-F1
#
_entry.id   AF-A0A3D4H6L3-F1
#
_cell.length_a   1.000
_cell.length_b   1.000
_cell.length_c   1.000
_cell.angle_alpha   90.00
_cell.angle_beta   90.00
_cell.angle_gamma   90.00
#
_symmetry.space_group_name_H-M   'P 1'
#
loop_
_entity.id
_entity.type
_entity.pdbx_description
1 polymer ?
#
loop_
_entity_poly.entity_id
_entity_poly.type
_entity_poly.pdbx_seq_one_letter_code
_entity_poly.pdbx_strand_id
1 'polypeptide(L)'
;MNEPQISQELLEQCMNRSVANVFDTMLAQTSESAGSEDLSNSKVIMPGELDSLEKTIYEGSAGFVGDINGVVYLYINQSVMRKAAARITGDDENGQEMISDVCGEIANMSLR
;
A
#
# COMPACT_ATOMS: atom_id res chain seq x y z
N MET A 1 -14.52 -11.08 -29.84
CA MET A 1 -13.42 -11.29 -28.88
C MET A 1 -14.02 -11.11 -27.50
N ASN A 2 -14.05 -12.16 -26.68
CA ASN A 2 -14.45 -12.01 -25.28
C ASN A 2 -13.23 -11.48 -24.54
N GLU A 3 -13.34 -10.28 -23.99
CA GLU A 3 -12.32 -9.74 -23.09
C GLU A 3 -12.25 -10.65 -21.84
N PRO A 4 -11.04 -10.91 -21.31
CA PRO A 4 -10.91 -11.64 -20.06
C PRO A 4 -11.62 -10.84 -18.95
N GLN A 5 -12.73 -11.38 -18.45
CA GLN A 5 -13.37 -10.85 -17.25
C GLN A 5 -12.56 -11.27 -16.03
N ILE A 6 -11.60 -10.44 -15.64
CA ILE A 6 -11.00 -10.54 -14.31
C ILE A 6 -12.09 -10.11 -13.33
N SER A 7 -12.49 -11.01 -12.43
CA SER A 7 -13.44 -10.65 -11.38
C SER A 7 -12.81 -9.66 -10.40
N GLN A 8 -13.60 -8.73 -9.88
CA GLN A 8 -13.18 -7.81 -8.83
C GLN A 8 -12.61 -8.57 -7.62
N GLU A 9 -13.23 -9.69 -7.26
CA GLU A 9 -12.75 -10.57 -6.18
C GLU A 9 -11.32 -11.08 -6.42
N LEU A 10 -10.97 -11.44 -7.66
CA LEU A 10 -9.62 -11.90 -7.99
C LEU A 10 -8.61 -10.77 -7.88
N LEU A 11 -8.97 -9.57 -8.36
CA LEU A 11 -8.14 -8.38 -8.24
C LEU A 11 -7.89 -8.02 -6.77
N GLU A 12 -8.93 -8.00 -5.95
CA GLU A 12 -8.83 -7.74 -4.50
C GLU A 12 -7.95 -8.78 -3.80
N GLN A 13 -8.13 -10.07 -4.10
CA GLN A 13 -7.29 -11.13 -3.55
C GLN A 13 -5.82 -10.98 -3.95
N CYS A 14 -5.54 -10.67 -5.22
CA CYS A 14 -4.18 -10.43 -5.70
C CYS A 14 -3.54 -9.23 -5.01
N MET A 15 -4.24 -8.11 -4.90
CA MET A 15 -3.73 -6.91 -4.23
C MET A 15 -3.48 -7.16 -2.74
N ASN A 16 -4.47 -7.72 -2.02
CA ASN A 16 -4.33 -8.03 -0.59
C ASN A 16 -3.16 -8.96 -0.32
N ARG A 17 -3.00 -10.01 -1.14
CA ARG A 17 -1.90 -10.95 -1.01
C ARG A 17 -0.55 -10.30 -1.30
N SER A 18 -0.46 -9.46 -2.34
CA SER A 18 0.79 -8.80 -2.70
C SER A 18 1.24 -7.82 -1.63
N VAL A 19 0.34 -6.95 -1.16
CA VAL A 19 0.62 -6.01 -0.07
C VAL A 19 1.01 -6.77 1.20
N ALA A 20 0.28 -7.83 1.57
CA ALA A 20 0.63 -8.65 2.73
C ALA A 20 2.03 -9.26 2.60
N ASN A 21 2.40 -9.84 1.45
CA ASN A 21 3.74 -10.40 1.25
C ASN A 21 4.85 -9.35 1.40
N VAL A 22 4.64 -8.15 0.87
CA VAL A 22 5.59 -7.04 0.98
C VAL A 22 5.73 -6.62 2.45
N PHE A 23 4.62 -6.41 3.14
CA PHE A 23 4.62 -5.99 4.54
C PHE A 23 5.21 -7.07 5.45
N ASP A 24 4.86 -8.33 5.23
CA ASP A 24 5.42 -9.46 5.98
C ASP A 24 6.93 -9.56 5.81
N THR A 25 7.45 -9.27 4.63
CA THR A 25 8.89 -9.27 4.38
C THR A 25 9.57 -8.04 5.00
N MET A 26 8.99 -6.86 4.80
CA MET A 26 9.57 -5.56 5.20
C MET A 26 9.38 -5.23 6.67
N LEU A 27 8.44 -5.88 7.36
CA LEU A 27 8.17 -5.68 8.79
C LEU A 27 8.49 -6.94 9.63
N ALA A 28 8.59 -8.12 9.02
CA ALA A 28 8.55 -9.43 9.69
C ALA A 28 7.48 -9.53 10.77
N GLN A 29 6.31 -9.02 10.42
CA GLN A 29 5.08 -9.21 11.16
C GLN A 29 4.06 -9.74 10.16
N THR A 30 3.27 -10.71 10.57
CA THR A 30 2.16 -11.21 9.75
C THR A 30 1.08 -10.14 9.64
N SER A 31 0.73 -9.81 8.41
CA SER A 31 -0.29 -8.83 8.06
C SER A 31 -1.62 -9.54 7.82
N GLU A 32 -2.68 -9.02 8.41
CA GLU A 32 -4.04 -9.50 8.19
C GLU A 32 -4.87 -8.40 7.53
N SER A 33 -5.69 -8.76 6.54
CA SER A 33 -6.64 -7.83 5.95
C SER A 33 -7.80 -7.61 6.93
N ALA A 34 -8.04 -6.34 7.31
CA ALA A 34 -9.13 -5.97 8.20
C ALA A 34 -10.51 -5.93 7.49
N GLY A 35 -10.54 -6.04 6.17
CA GLY A 35 -11.75 -5.99 5.34
C GLY A 35 -11.55 -5.15 4.08
N SER A 36 -12.51 -5.23 3.16
CA SER A 36 -12.63 -4.34 2.01
C SER A 36 -13.97 -3.60 2.08
N GLU A 37 -13.96 -2.31 1.77
CA GLU A 37 -15.16 -1.50 1.61
C GLU A 37 -15.22 -0.98 0.17
N ASP A 38 -16.37 -1.17 -0.49
CA ASP A 38 -16.59 -0.58 -1.80
C ASP A 38 -16.90 0.91 -1.66
N LEU A 39 -15.93 1.73 -2.05
CA LEU A 39 -16.03 3.19 -2.02
C LEU A 39 -16.48 3.78 -3.37
N SER A 40 -16.97 2.97 -4.32
CA SER A 40 -17.41 3.42 -5.66
C SER A 40 -18.45 4.55 -5.65
N ASN A 41 -19.25 4.65 -4.59
CA ASN A 41 -20.25 5.70 -4.38
C ASN A 41 -19.93 6.65 -3.21
N SER A 42 -18.73 6.52 -2.65
CA SER A 42 -18.26 7.32 -1.52
C SER A 42 -17.23 8.33 -1.99
N LYS A 43 -17.12 9.45 -1.28
CA LYS A 43 -16.00 10.37 -1.49
C LYS A 43 -14.72 9.59 -1.19
N VAL A 44 -13.75 9.62 -2.09
CA VAL A 44 -12.42 9.03 -1.86
C VAL A 44 -11.90 9.64 -0.56
N ILE A 45 -11.71 8.79 0.46
CA ILE A 45 -11.21 9.22 1.76
C ILE A 45 -9.78 9.73 1.52
N MET A 46 -9.61 11.04 1.63
CA MET A 46 -8.29 11.64 1.55
C MET A 46 -7.56 11.38 2.87
N PRO A 47 -6.22 11.29 2.90
CA PRO A 47 -5.45 11.05 4.13
C PRO A 47 -5.81 11.99 5.28
N GLY A 48 -6.16 13.25 4.98
CA GLY A 48 -6.59 14.24 5.99
C GLY A 48 -7.96 13.98 6.60
N GLU A 49 -8.76 13.07 6.04
CA GLU A 49 -10.04 12.59 6.56
C GLU A 49 -9.89 11.25 7.30
N LEU A 50 -8.72 10.60 7.21
CA LEU A 50 -8.40 9.41 7.98
C LEU A 50 -8.09 9.85 9.42
N ASP A 51 -8.94 9.44 10.37
CA ASP A 51 -8.84 9.80 11.80
C ASP A 51 -7.67 9.04 12.46
N SER A 52 -6.47 9.32 11.98
CA SER A 52 -5.21 8.71 12.38
C SER A 52 -4.72 9.41 13.65
N LEU A 53 -4.46 8.63 14.70
CA LEU A 53 -3.74 9.11 15.89
C LEU A 53 -2.36 9.69 15.56
N GLU A 54 -1.80 9.37 14.38
CA GLU A 54 -0.56 9.91 13.86
C GLU A 54 -0.79 11.01 12.82
N LYS A 55 -0.17 12.17 13.04
CA LYS A 55 -0.33 13.35 12.17
C LYS A 55 0.31 13.22 10.78
N THR A 56 1.15 12.20 10.57
CA THR A 56 1.91 12.03 9.33
C THR A 56 1.54 10.70 8.68
N ILE A 57 1.00 10.78 7.47
CA ILE A 57 0.70 9.64 6.60
C ILE A 57 1.65 9.74 5.40
N TYR A 58 2.30 8.63 5.06
CA TYR A 58 3.03 8.48 3.81
C TYR A 58 2.09 7.90 2.75
N GLU A 59 2.18 8.45 1.55
CA GLU A 59 1.39 8.04 0.40
C GLU A 59 2.32 7.47 -0.67
N GLY A 60 2.09 6.22 -1.05
CA GLY A 60 2.69 5.60 -2.22
C GLY A 60 1.61 5.34 -3.26
N SER A 61 1.86 5.68 -4.52
CA SER A 61 0.93 5.40 -5.61
C SER A 61 1.65 4.66 -6.73
N ALA A 62 1.00 3.65 -7.30
CA ALA A 62 1.49 3.04 -8.52
C ALA A 62 0.34 2.74 -9.48
N GLY A 63 0.56 3.07 -10.75
CA GLY A 63 -0.38 2.86 -11.84
C GLY A 63 -0.01 1.61 -12.63
N PHE A 64 -1.02 0.87 -13.08
CA PHE A 64 -0.85 -0.31 -13.92
C PHE A 64 -1.71 -0.19 -15.18
N VAL A 65 -1.20 -0.75 -16.28
CA VAL A 65 -1.83 -0.72 -17.61
C VAL A 65 -1.76 -2.13 -18.21
N GLY A 66 -2.88 -2.62 -18.75
CA GLY A 66 -3.00 -3.96 -19.32
C GLY A 66 -4.44 -4.27 -19.73
N ASP A 67 -4.88 -5.52 -19.53
CA ASP A 67 -6.29 -5.91 -19.71
C ASP A 67 -7.22 -5.13 -18.77
N ILE A 68 -6.69 -4.70 -17.61
CA ILE A 68 -7.29 -3.72 -16.71
C ILE A 68 -6.28 -2.59 -16.48
N ASN A 69 -6.79 -1.36 -16.43
CA ASN A 69 -6.01 -0.17 -16.08
C ASN A 69 -6.49 0.39 -14.75
N GLY A 70 -5.56 0.85 -13.92
CA GLY A 70 -5.92 1.42 -12.63
C GLY A 70 -4.74 2.06 -11.91
N VAL A 71 -5.05 2.64 -10.75
CA VAL A 71 -4.07 3.21 -9.83
C VAL A 71 -4.37 2.68 -8.44
N VAL A 72 -3.34 2.21 -7.75
CA VAL A 72 -3.43 1.83 -6.33
C VAL A 72 -2.72 2.88 -5.51
N TYR A 73 -3.39 3.30 -4.43
CA TYR A 73 -2.86 4.19 -3.42
C TYR A 73 -2.65 3.40 -2.13
N LEU A 74 -1.46 3.54 -1.55
CA LEU A 74 -1.10 3.00 -0.24
C LEU A 74 -0.93 4.17 0.72
N TYR A 75 -1.77 4.19 1.76
CA TYR A 75 -1.68 5.15 2.85
C TYR A 75 -1.14 4.43 4.07
N ILE A 76 0.02 4.88 4.56
CA ILE A 76 0.75 4.17 5.62
C ILE A 76 1.13 5.15 6.73
N ASN A 77 0.81 4.77 7.97
CA ASN A 77 1.16 5.55 9.16
C ASN A 77 2.68 5.67 9.32
N GLN A 78 3.13 6.82 9.82
CA GLN A 78 4.55 7.11 10.01
C GLN A 78 5.27 6.08 10.89
N SER A 79 4.66 5.57 11.96
CA SER A 79 5.32 4.55 12.80
C SER A 79 5.55 3.24 12.06
N VAL A 80 4.65 2.83 11.18
CA VAL A 80 4.82 1.64 10.34
C VAL A 80 5.93 1.87 9.33
N MET A 81 5.91 3.03 8.65
CA MET A 81 6.94 3.37 7.67
C MET A 81 8.34 3.53 8.27
N ARG A 82 8.46 4.10 9.47
CA ARG A 82 9.75 4.18 10.18
C ARG A 82 10.31 2.80 10.50
N LYS A 83 9.46 1.87 10.93
CA LYS A 83 9.86 0.48 11.19
C LYS A 83 10.29 -0.24 9.92
N ALA A 84 9.53 -0.06 8.83
CA ALA A 84 9.89 -0.64 7.53
C ALA A 84 11.23 -0.09 7.04
N ALA A 85 11.40 1.24 7.05
CA ALA A 85 12.64 1.88 6.64
C ALA A 85 13.83 1.40 7.47
N ALA A 86 13.70 1.40 8.80
CA ALA A 86 14.78 0.97 9.68
C ALA A 86 15.20 -0.48 9.45
N ARG A 87 14.23 -1.37 9.19
CA ARG A 87 14.52 -2.76 8.87
C ARG A 87 15.22 -2.93 7.52
N ILE A 88 14.79 -2.17 6.51
CA ILE A 88 15.32 -2.24 5.15
C ILE A 88 16.74 -1.67 5.10
N THR A 89 16.98 -0.54 5.77
CA THR A 89 18.28 0.14 5.75
C THR A 89 19.25 -0.37 6.81
N GLY A 90 18.74 -0.98 7.89
CA GLY A 90 19.51 -1.31 9.07
C GLY A 90 19.82 -0.09 9.96
N ASP A 91 19.15 1.05 9.74
CA ASP A 91 19.36 2.31 10.46
C ASP A 91 18.06 2.85 11.05
N ASP A 92 18.00 3.02 12.38
CA ASP A 92 16.82 3.53 13.07
C ASP A 92 16.63 5.06 12.91
N GLU A 93 17.67 5.80 12.48
CA GLU A 93 17.67 7.26 12.34
C GLU A 93 17.39 7.74 10.90
N ASN A 94 16.59 6.98 10.14
CA ASN A 94 16.23 7.37 8.79
C ASN A 94 15.55 8.76 8.73
N GLY A 95 16.09 9.61 7.86
CA GLY A 95 15.49 10.89 7.48
C GLY A 95 14.17 10.71 6.70
N GLN A 96 13.38 11.79 6.60
CA GLN A 96 12.09 11.74 5.90
C GLN A 96 12.21 11.35 4.43
N GLU A 97 13.29 11.76 3.75
CA GLU A 97 13.57 11.41 2.35
C GLU A 97 13.73 9.89 2.19
N MET A 98 14.56 9.26 3.04
CA MET A 98 14.76 7.81 3.00
C MET A 98 13.46 7.03 3.30
N ILE A 99 12.65 7.52 4.24
CA ILE A 99 11.35 6.90 4.53
C ILE A 99 10.39 7.03 3.34
N SER A 100 10.41 8.17 2.64
CA SER A 100 9.63 8.39 1.42
C SER A 100 10.07 7.47 0.28
N ASP A 101 11.38 7.29 0.08
CA ASP A 101 11.93 6.38 -0.92
C ASP A 101 11.49 4.94 -0.66
N VAL A 102 11.61 4.49 0.60
CA VAL A 102 11.12 3.18 1.01
C VAL A 102 9.61 3.03 0.76
N CYS A 103 8.82 4.08 0.98
CA CYS A 103 7.38 4.06 0.69
C CYS A 103 7.12 3.84 -0.82
N GLY A 104 7.86 4.54 -1.68
CA GLY A 104 7.80 4.35 -3.13
C GLY A 104 8.17 2.93 -3.55
N GLU A 105 9.22 2.36 -2.96
CA GLU A 105 9.64 0.98 -3.24
C GLU A 105 8.61 -0.05 -2.77
N ILE A 106 7.99 0.14 -1.60
CA ILE A 106 6.88 -0.71 -1.11
C ILE A 106 5.70 -0.67 -2.09
N ALA A 107 5.33 0.52 -2.56
CA ALA A 107 4.24 0.68 -3.54
C ALA A 107 4.56 -0.02 -4.87
N ASN A 108 5.79 0.15 -5.37
CA ASN A 108 6.24 -0.52 -6.58
C ASN A 108 6.25 -2.04 -6.44
N MET A 109 6.74 -2.57 -5.31
CA MET A 109 6.77 -4.02 -5.06
C MET A 109 5.38 -4.62 -4.92
N SER A 110 4.42 -3.86 -4.38
CA SER A 110 3.05 -4.35 -4.16
C SER A 110 2.27 -4.54 -5.47
N LEU A 111 2.65 -3.86 -6.55
CA LEU A 111 1.99 -3.96 -7.86
C LEU A 111 2.81 -4.70 -8.93
N ARG A 112 3.88 -5.39 -8.53
CA ARG A 112 4.76 -6.13 -9.43
C ARG A 112 4.43 -7.61 -9.48
#